data_AF-A0A9D8KVA1-F1
#
_entry.id   AF-A0A9D8KVA1-F1
#
_cell.length_a   1.000
_cell.length_b   1.000
_cell.length_c   1.000
_cell.angle_alpha   90.00
_cell.angle_beta   90.00
_cell.angle_gamma   90.00
#
_symmetry.space_group_name_H-M   'P 1'
#
loop_
_entity.id
_entity.type
_entity.pdbx_description
1 polymer ?
#
loop_
_entity_poly.entity_id
_entity_poly.type
_entity_poly.pdbx_seq_one_letter_code
_entity_poly.pdbx_strand_id
1 'polypeptide(L)'
;MTDTLSETGGELLAGQPLRVVERDGVRYTLLGTAHVSAASVQAVEQAIGSGQYDAVAVELDPQRLQALTNPDALAQLDLIEVIRKNRIALFAANLALAAYQRRLAEQLGIEPGAELKRAVTLAQERGLPVHLIDRDVGLTFRRASQRLGFIGKLKLVAGLGAGLFSSEDVGEDEIEKLKQGDMLESSFGEFASESPALYESIIGERDRYMATRLREERSDSQRNVLAVVGAGHLAGLARYLETDTVAPGPLRQALEAVPKKRNVPWITLTILAVILAGIGVGFWKGGMGMGADMLATWALYTGGLAGLGALLAGSHPLSIL
;
A
#
# COMPACT_ATOMS: atom_id res chain seq x y z
N MET A 1 -45.28 -24.89 -4.09
CA MET A 1 -45.53 -23.65 -3.36
C MET A 1 -44.36 -22.74 -3.66
N THR A 2 -44.65 -21.76 -4.50
CA THR A 2 -43.83 -20.66 -4.95
C THR A 2 -43.32 -19.85 -3.77
N ASP A 3 -42.00 -19.74 -3.62
CA ASP A 3 -41.40 -18.68 -2.81
C ASP A 3 -40.63 -17.75 -3.77
N THR A 4 -41.21 -16.57 -3.92
CA THR A 4 -40.74 -15.41 -4.67
C THR A 4 -39.44 -14.89 -4.05
N LEU A 5 -38.30 -15.37 -4.53
CA LEU A 5 -36.99 -14.83 -4.17
C LEU A 5 -36.68 -13.60 -5.06
N SER A 6 -36.95 -12.41 -4.50
CA SER A 6 -36.15 -11.17 -4.66
C SER A 6 -35.56 -10.86 -6.05
N GLU A 7 -36.41 -10.54 -7.02
CA GLU A 7 -35.99 -9.90 -8.29
C GLU A 7 -35.58 -8.42 -8.10
N THR A 8 -35.93 -7.79 -6.98
CA THR A 8 -35.76 -6.34 -6.78
C THR A 8 -34.34 -5.87 -6.47
N GLY A 9 -33.44 -6.74 -5.99
CA GLY A 9 -32.06 -6.35 -5.67
C GLY A 9 -31.14 -6.25 -6.89
N GLY A 10 -31.40 -7.07 -7.92
CA GLY A 10 -30.57 -7.18 -9.12
C GLY A 10 -30.76 -6.04 -10.13
N GLU A 11 -31.95 -5.46 -10.21
CA GLU A 11 -32.25 -4.36 -11.13
C GLU A 11 -31.70 -3.00 -10.66
N LEU A 12 -31.60 -2.77 -9.34
CA LEU A 12 -31.17 -1.49 -8.75
C LEU A 12 -29.69 -1.14 -8.96
N LEU A 13 -28.85 -2.08 -9.39
CA LEU A 13 -27.40 -1.90 -9.57
C LEU A 13 -26.94 -2.31 -10.98
N ALA A 14 -27.86 -2.37 -11.95
CA ALA A 14 -27.58 -2.77 -13.31
C ALA A 14 -26.41 -1.97 -13.91
N GLY A 15 -25.32 -2.66 -14.27
CA GLY A 15 -24.13 -2.08 -14.91
C GLY A 15 -22.94 -1.79 -13.99
N GLN A 16 -23.04 -2.01 -12.67
CA GLN A 16 -21.87 -1.98 -11.79
C GLN A 16 -21.32 -3.39 -11.50
N PRO A 17 -20.00 -3.54 -11.33
CA PRO A 17 -19.41 -4.81 -10.90
C PRO A 17 -19.94 -5.20 -9.51
N LEU A 18 -20.68 -6.31 -9.42
CA LEU A 18 -21.30 -6.79 -8.17
C LEU A 18 -20.94 -8.25 -7.92
N ARG A 19 -20.66 -8.60 -6.67
CA ARG A 19 -20.64 -9.99 -6.22
C ARG A 19 -21.34 -10.13 -4.88
N VAL A 20 -22.09 -11.21 -4.70
CA VAL A 20 -22.73 -11.54 -3.43
C VAL A 20 -22.08 -12.79 -2.87
N VAL A 21 -21.63 -12.72 -1.63
CA VAL A 21 -20.99 -13.82 -0.90
C VAL A 21 -21.71 -14.01 0.42
N GLU A 22 -22.15 -15.24 0.71
CA GLU A 22 -22.69 -15.59 2.02
C GLU A 22 -21.61 -16.29 2.85
N ARG A 23 -21.32 -15.74 4.03
CA ARG A 23 -20.32 -16.29 4.93
C ARG A 23 -20.76 -16.14 6.37
N ASP A 24 -20.68 -17.24 7.13
CA ASP A 24 -20.95 -17.28 8.56
C ASP A 24 -22.34 -16.68 8.94
N GLY A 25 -23.34 -16.84 8.08
CA GLY A 25 -24.71 -16.34 8.29
C GLY A 25 -24.93 -14.87 7.94
N VAL A 26 -23.92 -14.20 7.36
CA VAL A 26 -23.99 -12.84 6.84
C VAL A 26 -23.93 -12.88 5.31
N ARG A 27 -24.82 -12.14 4.66
CA ARG A 27 -24.79 -11.87 3.22
C ARG A 27 -24.01 -10.59 2.97
N TYR A 28 -22.87 -10.70 2.30
CA TYR A 28 -22.04 -9.59 1.87
C TYR A 28 -22.33 -9.27 0.41
N THR A 29 -22.86 -8.08 0.15
CA THR A 29 -22.96 -7.52 -1.20
C THR A 29 -21.73 -6.67 -1.46
N LEU A 30 -20.82 -7.16 -2.30
CA LEU A 30 -19.59 -6.49 -2.70
C LEU A 30 -19.89 -5.65 -3.94
N LEU A 31 -19.86 -4.32 -3.79
CA LEU A 31 -20.05 -3.34 -4.85
C LEU A 31 -18.69 -2.81 -5.29
N GLY A 32 -18.28 -3.17 -6.50
CA GLY A 32 -17.08 -2.68 -7.16
C GLY A 32 -17.27 -1.28 -7.73
N THR A 33 -16.41 -0.35 -7.37
CA THR A 33 -16.46 1.06 -7.81
C THR A 33 -15.21 1.48 -8.57
N ALA A 34 -15.33 2.51 -9.39
CA ALA A 34 -14.19 3.22 -9.95
C ALA A 34 -14.03 4.55 -9.20
N HIS A 35 -12.85 4.80 -8.62
CA HIS A 35 -12.57 5.91 -7.69
C HIS A 35 -12.70 7.34 -8.27
N VAL A 36 -13.08 7.46 -9.54
CA VAL A 36 -13.30 8.73 -10.25
C VAL A 36 -14.53 8.60 -11.17
N SER A 37 -15.60 7.98 -10.68
CA SER A 37 -16.82 7.73 -11.47
C SER A 37 -18.08 8.22 -10.76
N ALA A 38 -18.78 9.17 -11.40
CA ALA A 38 -20.07 9.65 -10.92
C ALA A 38 -21.12 8.53 -10.91
N ALA A 39 -21.03 7.57 -11.84
CA ALA A 39 -21.89 6.39 -11.86
C ALA A 39 -21.68 5.51 -10.62
N SER A 40 -20.43 5.39 -10.14
CA SER A 40 -20.14 4.65 -8.90
C SER A 40 -20.69 5.36 -7.66
N VAL A 41 -20.65 6.70 -7.61
CA VAL A 41 -21.30 7.47 -6.53
C VAL A 41 -22.81 7.25 -6.52
N GLN A 42 -23.46 7.32 -7.68
CA GLN A 42 -24.90 7.10 -7.80
C GLN A 42 -25.30 5.66 -7.41
N ALA A 43 -24.50 4.67 -7.79
CA ALA A 43 -24.74 3.29 -7.40
C ALA A 43 -24.66 3.08 -5.88
N VAL A 44 -23.69 3.72 -5.22
CA VAL A 44 -23.58 3.73 -3.75
C VAL A 44 -24.82 4.38 -3.13
N GLU A 45 -25.25 5.53 -3.66
CA GLU A 45 -26.46 6.22 -3.21
C GLU A 45 -27.71 5.36 -3.33
N GLN A 46 -27.88 4.67 -4.45
CA GLN A 46 -29.01 3.76 -4.68
C GLN A 46 -28.95 2.53 -3.77
N ALA A 47 -27.77 1.91 -3.64
CA ALA A 47 -27.58 0.72 -2.79
C ALA A 47 -27.92 1.02 -1.33
N ILE A 48 -27.28 2.03 -0.74
CA ILE A 48 -27.56 2.44 0.65
C ILE A 48 -28.99 2.97 0.75
N GLY A 49 -29.44 3.68 -0.29
CA GLY A 49 -30.78 4.22 -0.51
C GLY A 49 -31.90 3.20 -0.32
N SER A 50 -31.69 1.98 -0.80
CA SER A 50 -32.66 0.89 -0.78
C SER A 50 -33.13 0.45 0.61
N GLY A 51 -32.33 0.72 1.65
CA GLY A 51 -32.63 0.30 3.03
C GLY A 51 -32.49 -1.20 3.27
N GLN A 52 -31.85 -1.96 2.37
CA GLN A 52 -31.69 -3.41 2.47
C GLN A 52 -30.52 -3.86 3.36
N TYR A 53 -29.66 -2.93 3.79
CA TYR A 53 -28.40 -3.23 4.46
C TYR A 53 -28.42 -2.79 5.92
N ASP A 54 -27.83 -3.62 6.78
CA ASP A 54 -27.71 -3.41 8.23
C ASP A 54 -26.38 -2.72 8.59
N ALA A 55 -25.41 -2.72 7.68
CA ALA A 55 -24.12 -2.05 7.83
C ALA A 55 -23.46 -1.79 6.48
N VAL A 56 -22.52 -0.85 6.46
CA VAL A 56 -21.72 -0.50 5.28
C VAL A 56 -20.24 -0.64 5.60
N ALA A 57 -19.53 -1.44 4.80
CA ALA A 57 -18.08 -1.55 4.83
C ALA A 57 -17.46 -0.77 3.67
N VAL A 58 -16.32 -0.13 3.88
CA VAL A 58 -15.64 0.69 2.85
C VAL A 58 -14.15 0.37 2.78
N GLU A 59 -13.60 0.37 1.56
CA GLU A 59 -12.14 0.28 1.29
C GLU A 59 -11.39 1.55 1.72
N LEU A 60 -11.43 1.85 3.02
CA LEU A 60 -10.69 2.92 3.65
C LEU A 60 -10.08 2.42 4.95
N ASP A 61 -8.91 2.99 5.26
CA ASP A 61 -8.31 2.96 6.59
C ASP A 61 -8.68 4.27 7.34
N PRO A 62 -8.51 4.35 8.67
CA PRO A 62 -8.85 5.54 9.45
C PRO A 62 -8.14 6.82 8.98
N GLN A 63 -6.88 6.72 8.53
CA GLN A 63 -6.09 7.86 8.09
C GLN A 63 -6.59 8.38 6.74
N ARG A 64 -6.91 7.48 5.80
CA ARG A 64 -7.53 7.85 4.51
C ARG A 64 -8.91 8.46 4.70
N LEU A 65 -9.72 7.92 5.61
CA LEU A 65 -11.02 8.53 5.93
C LEU A 65 -10.84 9.95 6.49
N GLN A 66 -9.90 10.15 7.41
CA GLN A 66 -9.60 11.48 7.95
C GLN A 66 -9.14 12.45 6.87
N ALA A 67 -8.31 11.99 5.92
CA ALA A 67 -7.85 12.81 4.81
C ALA A 67 -8.99 13.21 3.86
N LEU A 68 -9.94 12.31 3.59
CA LEU A 68 -11.11 12.58 2.75
C LEU A 68 -12.16 13.48 3.43
N THR A 69 -12.27 13.43 4.76
CA THR A 69 -13.26 14.21 5.53
C THR A 69 -12.73 15.54 6.00
N ASN A 70 -11.43 15.67 6.28
CA ASN A 70 -10.79 16.88 6.77
C ASN A 70 -9.40 17.09 6.15
N PRO A 71 -9.33 17.47 4.85
CA PRO A 71 -8.07 17.70 4.15
C PRO A 71 -7.26 18.87 4.74
N ASP A 72 -7.95 19.89 5.28
CA ASP A 72 -7.31 21.10 5.82
C ASP A 72 -6.57 20.85 7.14
N ALA A 73 -7.00 19.89 7.97
CA ALA A 73 -6.33 19.56 9.22
C ALA A 73 -4.97 18.87 8.99
N LEU A 74 -4.84 18.04 7.94
CA LEU A 74 -3.56 17.43 7.56
C LEU A 74 -2.58 18.47 7.01
N ALA A 75 -3.05 19.37 6.15
CA ALA A 75 -2.22 20.42 5.56
C ALA A 75 -1.62 21.37 6.62
N GLN A 76 -2.36 21.65 7.70
CA GLN A 76 -1.92 22.54 8.77
C GLN A 76 -0.83 21.94 9.67
N LEU A 77 -0.91 20.63 9.96
CA LEU A 77 0.10 19.94 10.78
C LEU A 77 1.46 19.87 10.06
N ASP A 78 1.47 19.59 8.75
CA ASP A 78 2.68 19.51 7.95
C ASP A 78 3.33 20.89 7.71
N LEU A 79 2.54 21.97 7.57
CA LEU A 79 3.08 23.30 7.28
C LEU A 79 4.02 23.81 8.40
N ILE A 80 3.62 23.64 9.66
CA ILE A 80 4.39 24.10 10.82
C ILE A 80 5.68 23.29 10.98
N GLU A 81 5.63 21.99 10.71
CA GLU A 81 6.77 21.09 10.85
C GLU A 81 7.79 21.26 9.70
N VAL A 82 7.32 21.48 8.47
CA VAL A 82 8.18 21.68 7.29
C VAL A 82 8.92 23.01 7.36
N ILE A 83 8.26 24.10 7.78
CA ILE A 83 8.92 25.40 8.00
C ILE A 83 10.02 25.27 9.05
N ARG A 84 9.77 24.50 10.12
CA ARG A 84 10.76 24.26 11.19
C ARG A 84 11.95 23.40 10.73
N LYS A 85 11.76 22.51 9.76
CA LYS A 85 12.79 21.58 9.25
C LYS A 85 13.47 22.05 7.96
N ASN A 86 13.22 23.28 7.51
CA ASN A 86 13.82 23.88 6.30
C ASN A 86 13.61 23.06 5.01
N ARG A 87 12.50 22.32 4.90
CA ARG A 87 12.18 21.43 3.75
C ARG A 87 11.28 22.11 2.71
N ILE A 88 11.54 23.38 2.41
CA ILE A 88 10.66 24.24 1.60
C ILE A 88 10.49 23.71 0.16
N ALA A 89 11.54 23.14 -0.44
CA ALA A 89 11.49 22.60 -1.81
C ALA A 89 10.59 21.35 -1.93
N LEU A 90 10.67 20.43 -0.97
CA LEU A 90 9.80 19.24 -0.91
C LEU A 90 8.33 19.63 -0.71
N PHE A 91 8.08 20.67 0.10
CA PHE A 91 6.74 21.20 0.30
C PHE A 91 6.18 21.86 -0.97
N ALA A 92 6.98 22.63 -1.70
CA ALA A 92 6.58 23.22 -2.98
C ALA A 92 6.23 22.14 -4.02
N ALA A 93 6.99 21.03 -4.08
CA ALA A 93 6.69 19.90 -4.94
C ALA A 93 5.36 19.21 -4.57
N ASN A 94 5.12 18.99 -3.27
CA ASN A 94 3.84 18.44 -2.79
C ASN A 94 2.66 19.36 -3.10
N LEU A 95 2.84 20.68 -2.95
CA LEU A 95 1.80 21.67 -3.25
C LEU A 95 1.48 21.71 -4.75
N ALA A 96 2.50 21.62 -5.61
CA ALA A 96 2.31 21.55 -7.06
C ALA A 96 1.56 20.26 -7.47
N LEU A 97 1.92 19.12 -6.88
CA LEU A 97 1.24 17.85 -7.13
C LEU A 97 -0.21 17.88 -6.66
N ALA A 98 -0.48 18.41 -5.46
CA ALA A 98 -1.83 18.58 -4.95
C ALA A 98 -2.68 19.53 -5.81
N ALA A 99 -2.09 20.62 -6.31
CA ALA A 99 -2.76 21.53 -7.24
C ALA A 99 -3.08 20.86 -8.58
N TYR A 100 -2.17 20.02 -9.11
CA TYR A 100 -2.40 19.22 -10.30
C TYR A 100 -3.53 18.20 -10.09
N GLN A 101 -3.51 17.48 -8.97
CA GLN A 101 -4.57 16.55 -8.58
C GLN A 101 -5.93 17.25 -8.43
N ARG A 102 -5.97 18.43 -7.81
CA ARG A 102 -7.20 19.23 -7.66
C ARG A 102 -7.74 19.69 -9.02
N ARG A 103 -6.86 20.14 -9.92
CA ARG A 103 -7.24 20.53 -11.29
C ARG A 103 -7.78 19.34 -12.10
N LEU A 104 -7.19 18.16 -11.95
CA LEU A 104 -7.67 16.94 -12.62
C LEU A 104 -9.04 16.52 -12.09
N ALA A 105 -9.25 16.61 -10.77
CA ALA A 105 -10.55 16.38 -10.13
C ALA A 105 -11.62 17.40 -10.58
N GLU A 106 -11.26 18.68 -10.71
CA GLU A 106 -12.13 19.74 -11.23
C GLU A 106 -12.50 19.52 -12.71
N GLN A 107 -11.54 19.08 -13.54
CA GLN A 107 -11.77 18.79 -14.97
C GLN A 107 -12.66 17.57 -15.20
N LEU A 108 -12.55 16.56 -14.34
CA LEU A 108 -13.39 15.36 -14.37
C LEU A 108 -14.70 15.55 -13.58
N GLY A 109 -14.85 16.67 -12.86
CA GLY A 109 -15.99 17.00 -12.03
C GLY A 109 -16.23 16.05 -10.85
N ILE A 110 -15.23 15.23 -10.48
CA ILE A 110 -15.36 14.15 -9.49
C ILE A 110 -14.15 14.18 -8.55
N GLU A 111 -14.41 14.28 -7.24
CA GLU A 111 -13.39 14.15 -6.18
C GLU A 111 -12.90 12.68 -6.12
N PRO A 112 -11.59 12.40 -6.20
CA PRO A 112 -11.09 11.03 -6.06
C PRO A 112 -11.51 10.41 -4.73
N GLY A 113 -12.13 9.23 -4.77
CA GLY A 113 -12.68 8.60 -3.57
C GLY A 113 -14.05 9.14 -3.13
N ALA A 114 -14.72 9.94 -3.97
CA ALA A 114 -16.06 10.47 -3.70
C ALA A 114 -17.06 9.37 -3.37
N GLU A 115 -16.99 8.23 -4.03
CA GLU A 115 -17.88 7.09 -3.80
C GLU A 115 -17.70 6.47 -2.40
N LEU A 116 -16.46 6.32 -1.93
CA LEU A 116 -16.17 5.82 -0.59
C LEU A 116 -16.56 6.83 0.48
N LYS A 117 -16.23 8.12 0.27
CA LYS A 117 -16.65 9.21 1.15
C LYS A 117 -18.18 9.29 1.25
N ARG A 118 -18.86 9.19 0.10
CA ARG A 118 -20.33 9.21 0.04
C ARG A 118 -20.95 8.01 0.74
N ALA A 119 -20.37 6.82 0.59
CA ALA A 119 -20.81 5.63 1.32
C ALA A 119 -20.77 5.85 2.84
N VAL A 120 -19.67 6.40 3.35
CA VAL A 120 -19.52 6.70 4.78
C VAL A 120 -20.54 7.75 5.24
N THR A 121 -20.66 8.86 4.52
CA THR A 121 -21.60 9.93 4.88
C THR A 121 -23.04 9.43 4.90
N LEU A 122 -23.48 8.71 3.87
CA LEU A 122 -24.85 8.17 3.81
C LEU A 122 -25.14 7.15 4.90
N ALA A 123 -24.17 6.28 5.20
CA ALA A 123 -24.31 5.31 6.28
C ALA A 123 -24.48 6.03 7.62
N GLN A 124 -23.69 7.06 7.89
CA GLN A 124 -23.81 7.89 9.09
C GLN A 124 -25.15 8.62 9.17
N GLU A 125 -25.60 9.24 8.08
CA GLU A 125 -26.91 9.92 7.98
C GLU A 125 -28.07 8.97 8.30
N ARG A 126 -27.94 7.69 7.94
CA ARG A 126 -28.95 6.64 8.18
C ARG A 126 -28.76 5.87 9.49
N GLY A 127 -27.73 6.21 10.28
CA GLY A 127 -27.41 5.50 11.51
C GLY A 127 -26.93 4.05 11.30
N LEU A 128 -26.44 3.73 10.11
CA LEU A 128 -25.84 2.42 9.80
C LEU A 128 -24.40 2.36 10.34
N PRO A 129 -23.99 1.26 10.99
CA PRO A 129 -22.59 1.01 11.32
C PRO A 129 -21.69 1.06 10.09
N VAL A 130 -20.54 1.76 10.23
CA VAL A 130 -19.52 1.88 9.18
C VAL A 130 -18.28 1.09 9.56
N HIS A 131 -17.89 0.17 8.70
CA HIS A 131 -16.72 -0.71 8.89
C HIS A 131 -15.58 -0.31 7.95
N LEU A 132 -14.44 0.09 8.52
CA LEU A 132 -13.22 0.37 7.76
C LEU A 132 -12.44 -0.93 7.57
N ILE A 133 -12.36 -1.38 6.31
CA ILE A 133 -11.83 -2.71 5.99
C ILE A 133 -10.46 -2.70 5.29
N ASP A 134 -9.92 -1.54 4.93
CA ASP A 134 -8.61 -1.47 4.27
C ASP A 134 -7.44 -1.33 5.27
N ARG A 135 -6.26 -1.69 4.79
CA ARG A 135 -5.00 -1.65 5.53
C ARG A 135 -4.28 -0.33 5.29
N ASP A 136 -3.57 0.15 6.32
CA ASP A 136 -2.67 1.30 6.21
C ASP A 136 -1.79 1.24 4.95
N VAL A 137 -1.86 2.29 4.14
CA VAL A 137 -1.10 2.42 2.91
C VAL A 137 0.41 2.39 3.17
N GLY A 138 0.88 2.99 4.26
CA GLY A 138 2.30 3.01 4.63
C GLY A 138 2.84 1.61 4.95
N LEU A 139 2.05 0.80 5.64
CA LEU A 139 2.31 -0.60 5.93
C LEU A 139 2.34 -1.43 4.64
N THR A 140 1.38 -1.24 3.74
CA THR A 140 1.35 -1.90 2.43
C THR A 140 2.63 -1.62 1.64
N PHE A 141 3.04 -0.36 1.52
CA PHE A 141 4.30 0.00 0.84
C PHE A 141 5.53 -0.57 1.53
N ARG A 142 5.61 -0.56 2.86
CA ARG A 142 6.73 -1.16 3.59
C ARG A 142 6.87 -2.65 3.27
N ARG A 143 5.77 -3.40 3.28
CA ARG A 143 5.74 -4.83 2.95
C ARG A 143 6.12 -5.09 1.50
N ALA A 144 5.54 -4.34 0.55
CA ALA A 144 5.88 -4.44 -0.87
C ALA A 144 7.38 -4.17 -1.11
N SER A 145 7.92 -3.13 -0.49
CA SER A 145 9.34 -2.79 -0.60
C SER A 145 10.25 -3.89 -0.04
N GLN A 146 9.83 -4.60 1.02
CA GLN A 146 10.63 -5.69 1.58
C GLN A 146 10.70 -6.91 0.65
N ARG A 147 9.64 -7.16 -0.14
CA ARG A 147 9.61 -8.25 -1.11
C ARG A 147 10.51 -8.02 -2.33
N LEU A 148 10.73 -6.77 -2.73
CA LEU A 148 11.51 -6.41 -3.92
C LEU A 148 13.04 -6.65 -3.79
N GLY A 149 13.57 -6.91 -2.59
CA GLY A 149 15.02 -6.97 -2.39
C GLY A 149 15.74 -5.65 -2.75
N PHE A 150 17.07 -5.65 -2.85
CA PHE A 150 17.83 -4.44 -3.22
C PHE A 150 17.76 -4.16 -4.73
N ILE A 151 17.92 -5.20 -5.55
CA ILE A 151 17.94 -5.09 -7.02
C ILE A 151 16.56 -4.66 -7.56
N GLY A 152 15.47 -5.24 -7.04
CA GLY A 152 14.11 -4.86 -7.47
C GLY A 152 13.78 -3.42 -7.13
N LYS A 153 14.24 -2.90 -5.98
CA LYS A 153 14.11 -1.48 -5.64
C LYS A 153 14.87 -0.58 -6.62
N LEU A 154 16.11 -0.93 -6.96
CA LEU A 154 16.88 -0.16 -7.94
C LEU A 154 16.23 -0.18 -9.32
N LYS A 155 15.72 -1.34 -9.77
CA LYS A 155 14.98 -1.45 -11.03
C LYS A 155 13.71 -0.59 -11.04
N LEU A 156 12.93 -0.62 -9.95
CA LEU A 156 11.72 0.18 -9.84
C LEU A 156 12.03 1.68 -9.86
N VAL A 157 13.04 2.13 -9.11
CA VAL A 157 13.48 3.54 -9.13
C VAL A 157 14.01 3.94 -10.51
N ALA A 158 14.78 3.07 -11.17
CA ALA A 158 15.28 3.32 -12.51
C ALA A 158 14.14 3.38 -13.55
N GLY A 159 13.13 2.52 -13.45
CA GLY A 159 11.96 2.52 -14.34
C GLY A 159 11.07 3.75 -14.15
N LEU A 160 10.78 4.13 -12.89
CA LEU A 160 10.06 5.38 -12.59
C LEU A 160 10.86 6.60 -13.07
N GLY A 161 12.18 6.60 -12.88
CA GLY A 161 13.07 7.63 -13.39
C GLY A 161 13.00 7.73 -14.91
N ALA A 162 13.13 6.61 -15.61
CA ALA A 162 13.03 6.56 -17.06
C ALA A 162 11.68 7.10 -17.56
N GLY A 163 10.57 6.76 -16.91
CA GLY A 163 9.23 7.29 -17.25
C GLY A 163 9.10 8.81 -17.06
N LEU A 164 9.79 9.40 -16.08
CA LEU A 164 9.81 10.86 -15.87
C LEU A 164 10.71 11.61 -16.86
N PHE A 165 11.71 10.93 -17.44
CA PHE A 165 12.58 11.48 -18.49
C PHE A 165 12.09 11.13 -19.91
N SER A 166 11.15 10.20 -20.02
CA SER A 166 10.47 9.81 -21.25
C SER A 166 9.35 10.80 -21.54
N SER A 167 9.71 11.98 -22.06
CA SER A 167 8.78 12.90 -22.70
C SER A 167 8.44 12.44 -24.12
N GLU A 168 7.97 11.20 -24.27
CA GLU A 168 7.41 10.76 -25.56
C GLU A 168 5.92 11.08 -25.53
N ASP A 169 5.50 11.99 -26.40
CA ASP A 169 4.11 12.32 -26.65
C ASP A 169 3.34 11.01 -26.89
N VAL A 170 2.45 10.68 -25.96
CA VAL A 170 1.56 9.51 -26.04
C VAL A 170 0.81 9.62 -27.37
N GLY A 171 1.16 8.75 -28.32
CA GLY A 171 0.61 8.79 -29.67
C GLY A 171 -0.89 8.52 -29.67
N GLU A 172 -1.60 9.01 -30.70
CA GLU A 172 -3.05 8.81 -30.84
C GLU A 172 -3.47 7.33 -30.73
N ASP A 173 -2.60 6.39 -31.14
CA ASP A 173 -2.80 4.94 -31.06
C ASP A 173 -2.79 4.40 -29.60
N GLU A 174 -2.02 5.00 -28.69
CA GLU A 174 -2.05 4.68 -27.26
C GLU A 174 -3.27 5.31 -26.58
N ILE A 175 -3.71 6.49 -27.04
CA ILE A 175 -4.94 7.17 -26.60
C ILE A 175 -6.21 6.45 -27.09
N GLU A 176 -6.13 5.65 -28.16
CA GLU A 176 -7.25 4.82 -28.61
C GLU A 176 -7.34 3.50 -27.81
N LYS A 177 -6.20 2.91 -27.42
CA LYS A 177 -6.13 1.81 -26.43
C LYS A 177 -6.63 2.28 -25.05
N LEU A 178 -6.16 3.45 -24.61
CA LEU A 178 -6.91 4.54 -23.94
C LEU A 178 -8.42 4.37 -23.63
N LYS A 179 -9.21 4.20 -24.70
CA LYS A 179 -10.67 4.40 -24.70
C LYS A 179 -11.46 3.10 -24.62
N GLN A 180 -10.81 1.96 -24.85
CA GLN A 180 -11.42 0.65 -24.70
C GLN A 180 -11.32 0.29 -23.21
N GLY A 181 -12.47 0.22 -22.52
CA GLY A 181 -12.58 0.07 -21.06
C GLY A 181 -11.94 -1.20 -20.43
N ASP A 182 -11.16 -1.93 -21.21
CA ASP A 182 -10.42 -3.15 -20.84
C ASP A 182 -8.98 -2.85 -20.34
N MET A 183 -8.55 -1.59 -20.43
CA MET A 183 -7.17 -1.21 -20.10
C MET A 183 -6.80 -1.32 -18.63
N LEU A 184 -7.76 -1.10 -17.73
CA LEU A 184 -7.49 -1.29 -16.30
C LEU A 184 -7.13 -2.77 -16.07
N GLU A 185 -7.94 -3.69 -16.58
CA GLU A 185 -7.70 -5.13 -16.43
C GLU A 185 -6.44 -5.59 -17.18
N SER A 186 -6.18 -5.06 -18.39
CA SER A 186 -4.95 -5.39 -19.14
C SER A 186 -3.68 -4.84 -18.50
N SER A 187 -3.66 -3.58 -18.03
CA SER A 187 -2.52 -3.00 -17.32
C SER A 187 -2.33 -3.63 -15.93
N PHE A 188 -3.41 -4.00 -15.23
CA PHE A 188 -3.31 -4.75 -13.98
C PHE A 188 -2.80 -6.18 -14.21
N GLY A 189 -3.22 -6.85 -15.28
CA GLY A 189 -2.74 -8.16 -15.68
C GLY A 189 -1.26 -8.16 -16.08
N GLU A 190 -0.84 -7.16 -16.86
CA GLU A 190 0.55 -6.96 -17.26
C GLU A 190 1.44 -6.68 -16.04
N PHE A 191 1.02 -5.76 -15.15
CA PHE A 191 1.70 -5.50 -13.88
C PHE A 191 1.79 -6.75 -12.97
N ALA A 192 0.71 -7.54 -12.92
CA ALA A 192 0.70 -8.81 -12.19
C ALA A 192 1.69 -9.83 -12.78
N SER A 193 1.89 -9.83 -14.09
CA SER A 193 2.81 -10.73 -14.79
C SER A 193 4.28 -10.32 -14.65
N GLU A 194 4.59 -9.01 -14.71
CA GLU A 194 5.96 -8.49 -14.62
C GLU A 194 6.50 -8.46 -13.20
N SER A 195 5.64 -8.22 -12.20
CA SER A 195 6.02 -8.27 -10.79
C SER A 195 4.95 -8.92 -9.92
N PRO A 196 4.80 -10.27 -10.00
CA PRO A 196 3.83 -11.01 -9.19
C PRO A 196 4.00 -10.77 -7.68
N ALA A 197 5.23 -10.62 -7.21
CA ALA A 197 5.52 -10.35 -5.80
C ALA A 197 5.02 -8.97 -5.33
N LEU A 198 5.06 -7.97 -6.22
CA LEU A 198 4.54 -6.64 -5.93
C LEU A 198 3.01 -6.65 -5.95
N TYR A 199 2.43 -7.21 -7.01
CA TYR A 199 0.99 -7.38 -7.14
C TYR A 199 0.40 -8.09 -5.92
N GLU A 200 0.99 -9.19 -5.49
CA GLU A 200 0.54 -9.92 -4.29
C GLU A 200 0.65 -9.06 -3.03
N SER A 201 1.71 -8.26 -2.85
CA SER A 201 1.84 -7.40 -1.67
C SER A 201 0.93 -6.17 -1.66
N ILE A 202 0.68 -5.59 -2.83
CA ILE A 202 -0.07 -4.35 -2.99
C ILE A 202 -1.56 -4.62 -3.11
N ILE A 203 -1.97 -5.70 -3.79
CA ILE A 203 -3.37 -6.01 -4.07
C ILE A 203 -3.80 -7.28 -3.32
N GLY A 204 -3.13 -8.41 -3.58
CA GLY A 204 -3.56 -9.71 -3.02
C GLY A 204 -3.63 -9.76 -1.49
N GLU A 205 -2.66 -9.16 -0.80
CA GLU A 205 -2.67 -9.03 0.65
C GLU A 205 -3.76 -8.08 1.18
N ARG A 206 -4.09 -7.03 0.43
CA ARG A 206 -5.17 -6.10 0.78
C ARG A 206 -6.52 -6.79 0.63
N ASP A 207 -6.74 -7.54 -0.44
CA ASP A 207 -7.94 -8.35 -0.63
C ASP A 207 -8.17 -9.30 0.53
N ARG A 208 -7.11 -10.01 0.93
CA ARG A 208 -7.15 -10.93 2.06
C ARG A 208 -7.40 -10.21 3.38
N TYR A 209 -6.79 -9.04 3.56
CA TYR A 209 -6.99 -8.21 4.74
C TYR A 209 -8.44 -7.71 4.82
N MET A 210 -9.01 -7.18 3.73
CA MET A 210 -10.40 -6.75 3.64
C MET A 210 -11.37 -7.90 3.94
N ALA A 211 -11.15 -9.08 3.36
CA ALA A 211 -11.94 -10.28 3.65
C ALA A 211 -11.88 -10.65 5.13
N THR A 212 -10.68 -10.56 5.72
CA THR A 212 -10.44 -10.83 7.15
C THR A 212 -11.19 -9.83 8.02
N ARG A 213 -11.15 -8.54 7.69
CA ARG A 213 -11.86 -7.48 8.43
C ARG A 213 -13.37 -7.64 8.35
N LEU A 214 -13.92 -7.99 7.19
CA LEU A 214 -15.36 -8.29 7.04
C LEU A 214 -15.82 -9.45 7.92
N ARG A 215 -14.97 -10.47 8.11
CA ARG A 215 -15.24 -11.60 9.01
C ARG A 215 -15.10 -11.24 10.49
N GLU A 216 -14.20 -10.30 10.82
CA GLU A 216 -13.94 -9.84 12.20
C GLU A 216 -15.02 -8.87 12.69
N GLU A 217 -15.50 -7.97 11.84
CA GLU A 217 -16.52 -6.96 12.15
C GLU A 217 -17.96 -7.50 12.13
N ARG A 218 -18.12 -8.83 11.99
CA ARG A 218 -19.42 -9.49 12.06
C ARG A 218 -20.05 -9.25 13.43
N SER A 219 -21.24 -8.65 13.44
CA SER A 219 -22.15 -8.65 14.58
C SER A 219 -23.27 -9.66 14.38
N ASP A 220 -23.76 -10.27 15.47
CA ASP A 220 -24.93 -11.18 15.44
C ASP A 220 -26.22 -10.48 14.96
N SER A 221 -26.24 -9.15 15.01
CA SER A 221 -27.36 -8.32 14.54
C SER A 221 -27.30 -7.95 13.06
N GLN A 222 -26.18 -8.19 12.38
CA GLN A 222 -25.97 -7.80 10.97
C GLN A 222 -26.12 -9.01 10.07
N ARG A 223 -27.12 -9.00 9.18
CA ARG A 223 -27.36 -10.09 8.23
C ARG A 223 -27.06 -9.68 6.79
N ASN A 224 -27.21 -8.40 6.46
CA ASN A 224 -26.93 -7.86 5.13
C ASN A 224 -25.92 -6.73 5.23
N VAL A 225 -24.73 -6.92 4.66
CA VAL A 225 -23.64 -5.92 4.68
C VAL A 225 -23.30 -5.51 3.26
N LEU A 226 -23.33 -4.22 2.98
CA LEU A 226 -22.81 -3.66 1.72
C LEU A 226 -21.33 -3.34 1.89
N ALA A 227 -20.45 -3.93 1.07
CA ALA A 227 -19.04 -3.57 1.02
C ALA A 227 -18.74 -2.78 -0.27
N VAL A 228 -18.38 -1.51 -0.13
CA VAL A 228 -17.99 -0.63 -1.24
C VAL A 228 -16.48 -0.68 -1.39
N VAL A 229 -16.01 -1.24 -2.49
CA VAL A 229 -14.60 -1.49 -2.77
C VAL A 229 -14.26 -1.13 -4.21
N GLY A 230 -13.01 -0.84 -4.51
CA GLY A 230 -12.54 -0.66 -5.88
C GLY A 230 -12.73 -1.94 -6.70
N ALA A 231 -13.12 -1.79 -7.98
CA ALA A 231 -13.43 -2.93 -8.85
C ALA A 231 -12.28 -3.95 -8.97
N GLY A 232 -11.02 -3.50 -8.91
CA GLY A 232 -9.84 -4.38 -8.95
C GLY A 232 -9.70 -5.31 -7.74
N HIS A 233 -10.34 -4.99 -6.61
CA HIS A 233 -10.30 -5.80 -5.39
C HIS A 233 -11.44 -6.82 -5.32
N LEU A 234 -12.49 -6.66 -6.15
CA LEU A 234 -13.74 -7.43 -6.06
C LEU A 234 -13.52 -8.95 -6.15
N ALA A 235 -12.74 -9.40 -7.14
CA ALA A 235 -12.53 -10.81 -7.39
C ALA A 235 -11.69 -11.48 -6.28
N GLY A 236 -10.61 -10.84 -5.85
CA GLY A 236 -9.74 -11.36 -4.80
C GLY A 236 -10.42 -11.35 -3.43
N LEU A 237 -11.13 -10.27 -3.10
CA LEU A 237 -11.92 -10.14 -1.87
C LEU A 237 -12.97 -11.25 -1.76
N ALA A 238 -13.78 -11.44 -2.81
CA ALA A 238 -14.80 -12.49 -2.84
C ALA A 238 -14.18 -13.88 -2.61
N ARG A 239 -13.09 -14.18 -3.33
CA ARG A 239 -12.37 -15.45 -3.21
C ARG A 239 -11.88 -15.68 -1.78
N TYR A 240 -11.24 -14.70 -1.14
CA TYR A 240 -10.75 -14.87 0.23
C TYR A 240 -11.89 -14.99 1.23
N LEU A 241 -12.98 -14.25 1.03
CA LEU A 241 -14.15 -14.32 1.92
C LEU A 241 -14.82 -15.71 1.87
N GLU A 242 -14.85 -16.35 0.70
CA GLU A 242 -15.36 -17.72 0.51
C GLU A 242 -14.41 -18.79 1.06
N THR A 243 -13.10 -18.65 0.78
CA THR A 243 -12.15 -19.76 0.91
C THR A 243 -11.28 -19.73 2.18
N ASP A 244 -11.04 -18.57 2.80
CA ASP A 244 -10.15 -18.50 3.96
C ASP A 244 -10.76 -19.17 5.19
N THR A 245 -10.02 -20.14 5.75
CA THR A 245 -10.40 -20.89 6.96
C THR A 245 -9.67 -20.41 8.22
N VAL A 246 -8.61 -19.61 8.06
CA VAL A 246 -7.82 -19.10 9.19
C VAL A 246 -8.67 -18.14 10.03
N ALA A 247 -8.49 -18.17 11.36
CA ALA A 247 -9.17 -17.27 12.28
C ALA A 247 -8.84 -15.79 11.98
N PRO A 248 -9.83 -14.88 11.96
CA PRO A 248 -9.61 -13.51 11.50
C PRO A 248 -8.56 -12.71 12.30
N GLY A 249 -8.62 -12.76 13.64
CA GLY A 249 -7.72 -11.98 14.50
C GLY A 249 -6.23 -12.26 14.26
N PRO A 250 -5.76 -13.53 14.36
CA PRO A 250 -4.38 -13.89 14.07
C PRO A 250 -3.96 -13.59 12.62
N LEU A 251 -4.86 -13.79 11.66
CA LEU A 251 -4.59 -13.50 10.25
C LEU A 251 -4.38 -12.01 10.01
N ARG A 252 -5.24 -11.16 10.57
CA ARG A 252 -5.11 -9.70 10.51
C ARG A 252 -3.76 -9.26 11.08
N GLN A 253 -3.40 -9.74 12.27
CA GLN A 253 -2.11 -9.42 12.90
C GLN A 253 -0.92 -9.83 12.01
N ALA A 254 -0.99 -10.99 11.35
CA ALA A 254 0.07 -11.43 10.43
C ALA A 254 0.15 -10.56 9.16
N LEU A 255 -0.98 -10.07 8.66
CA LEU A 255 -1.07 -9.16 7.52
C LEU A 255 -0.62 -7.72 7.87
N GLU A 256 -0.69 -7.35 9.16
CA GLU A 256 -0.17 -6.10 9.72
C GLU A 256 1.31 -6.16 10.12
N ALA A 257 1.82 -7.35 10.45
CA ALA A 257 3.19 -7.51 10.91
C ALA A 257 4.19 -7.37 9.77
N VAL A 258 5.04 -6.35 9.79
CA VAL A 258 6.15 -6.24 8.84
C VAL A 258 7.22 -7.29 9.19
N PRO A 259 7.51 -8.29 8.34
CA PRO A 259 8.49 -9.32 8.67
C PRO A 259 9.87 -8.69 8.90
N LYS A 260 10.53 -9.09 10.01
CA LYS A 260 11.88 -8.62 10.31
C LYS A 260 12.85 -9.18 9.27
N LYS A 261 13.49 -8.30 8.50
CA LYS A 261 14.54 -8.72 7.56
C LYS A 261 15.72 -9.29 8.34
N ARG A 262 16.20 -10.46 7.95
CA ARG A 262 17.49 -10.99 8.44
C ARG A 262 18.61 -10.16 7.83
N ASN A 263 19.05 -9.13 8.56
CA ASN A 263 20.12 -8.22 8.13
C ASN A 263 21.48 -8.87 8.35
N VAL A 264 21.77 -9.96 7.62
CA VAL A 264 23.14 -10.48 7.57
C VAL A 264 23.95 -9.51 6.71
N PRO A 265 25.01 -8.88 7.24
CA PRO A 265 25.74 -7.85 6.52
C PRO A 265 26.76 -8.51 5.58
N TRP A 266 26.26 -9.23 4.57
CA TRP A 266 27.10 -10.02 3.66
C TRP A 266 28.22 -9.21 3.00
N ILE A 267 27.97 -7.94 2.67
CA ILE A 267 29.01 -7.07 2.11
C ILE A 267 30.14 -6.85 3.11
N THR A 268 29.82 -6.55 4.38
CA THR A 268 30.86 -6.36 5.40
C THR A 268 31.58 -7.67 5.71
N LEU A 269 30.86 -8.80 5.75
CA LEU A 269 31.44 -10.13 5.94
C LEU A 269 32.36 -10.51 4.77
N THR A 270 31.99 -10.20 3.53
CA THR A 270 32.83 -10.46 2.35
C THR A 270 34.08 -9.59 2.37
N ILE A 271 33.95 -8.29 2.66
CA ILE A 271 35.11 -7.39 2.79
C ILE A 271 36.04 -7.88 3.91
N LEU A 272 35.49 -8.24 5.07
CA LEU A 272 36.24 -8.80 6.18
C LEU A 272 36.97 -10.10 5.78
N ALA A 273 36.29 -11.01 5.09
CA ALA A 273 36.89 -12.25 4.61
C ALA A 273 38.04 -11.99 3.62
N VAL A 274 37.89 -11.03 2.71
CA VAL A 274 38.96 -10.61 1.78
C VAL A 274 40.16 -10.04 2.53
N ILE A 275 39.93 -9.18 3.53
CA ILE A 275 41.01 -8.60 4.35
C ILE A 275 41.75 -9.70 5.13
N LEU A 276 41.03 -10.59 5.80
CA LEU A 276 41.62 -11.70 6.57
C LEU A 276 42.38 -12.67 5.65
N ALA A 277 41.84 -12.98 4.47
CA ALA A 277 42.53 -13.77 3.47
C ALA A 277 43.82 -13.08 2.99
N GLY A 278 43.79 -11.77 2.76
CA GLY A 278 44.97 -10.99 2.38
C GLY A 278 46.06 -11.03 3.44
N ILE A 279 45.70 -10.85 4.72
CA ILE A 279 46.63 -10.97 5.86
C ILE A 279 47.18 -12.39 5.95
N GLY A 280 46.34 -13.42 5.81
CA GLY A 280 46.76 -14.82 5.80
C GLY A 280 47.73 -15.16 4.67
N VAL A 281 47.50 -14.64 3.46
CA VAL A 281 48.45 -14.75 2.34
C VAL A 281 49.74 -14.00 2.64
N GLY A 282 49.66 -12.83 3.29
CA GLY A 282 50.82 -12.08 3.78
C GLY A 282 51.70 -12.90 4.71
N PHE A 283 51.11 -13.61 5.68
CA PHE A 283 51.84 -14.54 6.55
C PHE A 283 52.42 -15.74 5.78
N TRP A 284 51.66 -16.30 4.83
CA TRP A 284 52.08 -17.49 4.10
C TRP A 284 53.22 -17.24 3.10
N LYS A 285 53.14 -16.16 2.31
CA LYS A 285 54.12 -15.83 1.26
C LYS A 285 55.21 -14.87 1.72
N GLY A 286 54.88 -13.92 2.61
CA GLY A 286 55.77 -12.87 3.07
C GLY A 286 56.41 -13.11 4.44
N GLY A 287 56.03 -14.20 5.12
CA GLY A 287 56.53 -14.55 6.45
C GLY A 287 55.95 -13.68 7.58
N MET A 288 56.46 -13.86 8.80
CA MET A 288 55.91 -13.21 10.00
C MET A 288 55.95 -11.68 9.96
N GLY A 289 56.99 -11.08 9.36
CA GLY A 289 57.14 -9.62 9.29
C GLY A 289 56.05 -8.95 8.45
N MET A 290 55.87 -9.42 7.21
CA MET A 290 54.86 -8.86 6.31
C MET A 290 53.44 -9.08 6.83
N GLY A 291 53.14 -10.26 7.38
CA GLY A 291 51.83 -10.54 7.98
C GLY A 291 51.54 -9.65 9.19
N ALA A 292 52.53 -9.43 10.07
CA ALA A 292 52.40 -8.55 11.23
C ALA A 292 52.19 -7.09 10.82
N ASP A 293 52.92 -6.60 9.82
CA ASP A 293 52.75 -5.24 9.30
C ASP A 293 51.36 -5.01 8.69
N MET A 294 50.85 -5.98 7.91
CA MET A 294 49.50 -5.90 7.33
C MET A 294 48.42 -5.92 8.42
N LEU A 295 48.59 -6.75 9.46
CA LEU A 295 47.68 -6.80 10.60
C LEU A 295 47.70 -5.48 11.39
N ALA A 296 48.89 -4.95 11.68
CA ALA A 296 49.06 -3.69 12.39
C ALA A 296 48.48 -2.51 11.60
N THR A 297 48.70 -2.48 10.29
CA THR A 297 48.15 -1.46 9.40
C THR A 297 46.62 -1.52 9.38
N TRP A 298 46.04 -2.72 9.29
CA TRP A 298 44.59 -2.89 9.34
C TRP A 298 43.99 -2.45 10.69
N ALA A 299 44.63 -2.81 11.80
CA ALA A 299 44.22 -2.40 13.14
C ALA A 299 44.32 -0.88 13.32
N LEU A 300 45.39 -0.25 12.81
CA LEU A 300 45.61 1.19 12.86
C LEU A 300 44.52 1.94 12.09
N TYR A 301 44.23 1.55 10.86
CA TYR A 301 43.19 2.22 10.06
C TYR A 301 41.79 2.00 10.64
N THR A 302 41.46 0.77 11.05
CA THR A 302 40.12 0.47 11.57
C THR A 302 39.90 1.14 12.92
N GLY A 303 40.86 1.04 13.85
CA GLY A 303 40.79 1.67 15.16
C GLY A 303 40.89 3.19 15.09
N GLY A 304 41.82 3.73 14.28
CA GLY A 304 42.02 5.16 14.12
C GLY A 304 40.83 5.87 13.50
N LEU A 305 40.26 5.32 12.42
CA LEU A 305 39.05 5.90 11.80
C LEU A 305 37.81 5.75 12.68
N ALA A 306 37.67 4.63 13.42
CA ALA A 306 36.59 4.46 14.38
C ALA A 306 36.70 5.48 15.53
N GLY A 307 37.89 5.67 16.09
CA GLY A 307 38.15 6.68 17.13
C GLY A 307 37.89 8.10 16.64
N LEU A 308 38.31 8.44 15.42
CA LEU A 308 38.04 9.74 14.81
C LEU A 308 36.53 9.97 14.58
N GLY A 309 35.81 8.94 14.11
CA GLY A 309 34.36 9.00 13.97
C GLY A 309 33.66 9.17 15.32
N ALA A 310 34.10 8.44 16.35
CA ALA A 310 33.57 8.55 17.70
C ALA A 310 33.83 9.93 18.33
N LEU A 311 34.98 10.55 18.03
CA LEU A 311 35.30 11.92 18.44
C LEU A 311 34.39 12.94 17.76
N LEU A 312 34.17 12.82 16.45
CA LEU A 312 33.27 13.73 15.70
C LEU A 312 31.80 13.59 16.14
N ALA A 313 31.40 12.41 16.60
CA ALA A 313 30.07 12.15 17.15
C ALA A 313 29.90 12.63 18.61
N GLY A 314 30.95 13.17 19.24
CA GLY A 314 30.91 13.65 20.63
C GLY A 314 30.82 12.53 21.68
N SER A 315 31.36 11.35 21.38
CA SER A 315 31.34 10.22 22.31
C SER A 315 32.22 10.47 23.55
N HIS A 316 31.93 9.75 24.64
CA HIS A 316 32.69 9.87 25.88
C HIS A 316 34.17 9.50 25.68
N PRO A 317 35.15 10.23 26.26
CA PRO A 317 36.58 9.98 26.04
C PRO A 317 37.04 8.54 26.31
N LEU A 318 36.46 7.88 27.33
CA LEU A 318 36.74 6.47 27.64
C LEU A 318 36.27 5.48 26.56
N SER A 319 35.39 5.88 25.65
CA SER A 319 34.95 5.05 24.52
C SER A 319 35.83 5.22 23.28
N ILE A 320 36.64 6.29 23.24
CA ILE A 320 37.57 6.61 22.16
C ILE A 320 38.95 5.97 22.44
N LEU A 321 39.30 5.86 23.71
CA LEU A 321 40.56 5.31 24.24
C LEU A 321 40.52 3.78 24.27
#